data_AF-S7NL49-F1
#
_entry.id   AF-S7NL49-F1
#
_cell.length_a   1.000
_cell.length_b   1.000
_cell.length_c   1.000
_cell.angle_alpha   90.00
_cell.angle_beta   90.00
_cell.angle_gamma   90.00
#
_symmetry.space_group_name_H-M   'P 1'
#
loop_
_entity.id
_entity.type
_entity.pdbx_description
1 polymer ?
#
loop_
_entity_poly.entity_id
_entity_poly.type
_entity_poly.pdbx_seq_one_letter_code
_entity_poly.pdbx_strand_id
1 'polypeptide(L)'
;MASDSGIDTQFGKLLYFVVQNTRAIRVREDSNPAQPTSLHYMNPYQLNAYGMALKAVGEIVQDYDSDKMFPALGFGAKLPPDGRISHEFALNGNPQNPYCDGIEGVMEAYYRSLKSVQLYGPTNFAPVINHVARAISLINMDRKILNRLLANASKLPMSIIIVGVGPAEFDAMIELDGDDVRVSSRGKYAERDIVQFVPFRDYIDRSGNHILSMARLAKDVLAEIPEQFLSYMRARGIKPSPAPPPYTPPTHVLQTQI
;
A
#
# COMPACT_ATOMS: atom_id res chain seq x y z
N MET A 1 28.60 -20.40 11.28
CA MET A 1 27.44 -20.54 10.38
C MET A 1 26.50 -19.40 10.70
N ALA A 2 26.55 -18.33 9.89
CA ALA A 2 25.77 -17.12 10.13
C ALA A 2 24.32 -17.34 9.70
N SER A 3 23.41 -16.83 10.52
CA SER A 3 21.96 -16.84 10.41
C SER A 3 21.46 -16.23 9.09
N ASP A 4 20.85 -17.05 8.25
CA ASP A 4 20.21 -16.67 6.97
C ASP A 4 18.73 -16.26 7.14
N SER A 5 18.24 -16.16 8.38
CA SER A 5 16.84 -15.87 8.70
C SER A 5 16.46 -14.39 8.63
N GLY A 6 17.32 -13.52 8.07
CA GLY A 6 17.13 -12.07 8.10
C GLY A 6 16.58 -11.46 6.81
N ILE A 7 16.75 -12.16 5.67
CA ILE A 7 16.36 -11.63 4.35
C ILE A 7 14.88 -11.92 4.08
N ASP A 8 14.40 -13.12 4.39
CA ASP A 8 12.98 -13.48 4.25
C ASP A 8 12.05 -12.61 5.11
N THR A 9 12.49 -12.19 6.30
CA THR A 9 11.62 -11.43 7.24
C THR A 9 11.52 -9.94 6.91
N GLN A 10 12.33 -9.41 5.98
CA GLN A 10 12.30 -7.98 5.62
C GLN A 10 11.67 -7.70 4.25
N PHE A 11 11.51 -8.71 3.40
CA PHE A 11 11.07 -8.50 2.02
C PHE A 11 9.55 -8.44 1.79
N GLY A 12 8.73 -8.75 2.81
CA GLY A 12 7.27 -8.66 2.70
C GLY A 12 6.65 -7.33 3.18
N LYS A 13 7.40 -6.49 3.89
CA LYS A 13 6.76 -5.65 4.91
C LYS A 13 6.13 -4.35 4.47
N LEU A 14 6.09 -3.99 3.19
CA LEU A 14 5.79 -2.60 2.87
C LEU A 14 4.88 -2.35 1.67
N LEU A 15 3.67 -2.92 1.73
CA LEU A 15 2.54 -2.40 0.96
C LEU A 15 1.82 -1.32 1.77
N TYR A 16 2.13 -0.04 1.53
CA TYR A 16 1.37 1.07 2.08
C TYR A 16 0.20 1.42 1.17
N PHE A 17 -1.01 1.03 1.58
CA PHE A 17 -2.21 1.56 0.96
C PHE A 17 -2.45 3.00 1.40
N VAL A 18 -2.24 3.95 0.48
CA VAL A 18 -2.63 5.34 0.69
C VAL A 18 -4.09 5.53 0.26
N VAL A 19 -5.02 5.30 1.18
CA VAL A 19 -6.44 5.64 0.98
C VAL A 19 -6.63 7.13 1.26
N GLN A 20 -6.51 7.98 0.23
CA GLN A 20 -6.82 9.41 0.34
C GLN A 20 -7.66 9.91 -0.83
N ASN A 21 -8.65 10.75 -0.50
CA ASN A 21 -9.50 11.47 -1.43
C ASN A 21 -8.68 12.57 -2.11
N THR A 22 -8.47 12.46 -3.41
CA THR A 22 -7.90 13.55 -4.19
C THR A 22 -9.02 14.52 -4.53
N ARG A 23 -9.19 15.53 -3.68
CA ARG A 23 -9.56 16.88 -4.13
C ARG A 23 -8.77 17.89 -3.31
N ALA A 24 -7.80 18.52 -3.97
CA ALA A 24 -7.46 19.88 -3.63
C ALA A 24 -8.77 20.71 -3.71
N ILE A 25 -8.98 21.58 -2.73
CA ILE A 25 -10.02 22.61 -2.68
C ILE A 25 -11.37 22.13 -2.08
N ARG A 26 -11.52 22.48 -0.79
CA ARG A 26 -12.73 22.49 0.05
C ARG A 26 -13.34 21.11 0.37
N VAL A 27 -13.40 20.80 1.66
CA VAL A 27 -14.33 19.80 2.23
C VAL A 27 -15.72 20.16 1.73
N ARG A 28 -16.28 19.37 0.80
CA ARG A 28 -17.70 19.43 0.47
C ARG A 28 -18.41 18.34 1.27
N GLU A 29 -19.73 18.42 1.35
CA GLU A 29 -20.61 17.40 1.96
C GLU A 29 -20.48 15.99 1.32
N ASP A 30 -19.65 15.86 0.26
CA ASP A 30 -19.35 14.64 -0.50
C ASP A 30 -18.44 13.63 0.24
N SER A 31 -17.99 13.94 1.45
CA SER A 31 -17.13 13.06 2.24
C SER A 31 -17.89 12.21 3.28
N ASN A 32 -19.20 12.40 3.46
CA ASN A 32 -19.97 11.60 4.41
C ASN A 32 -20.11 10.14 3.89
N PRO A 33 -19.59 9.12 4.59
CA PRO A 33 -19.68 7.72 4.16
C PRO A 33 -21.11 7.18 4.06
N ALA A 34 -22.11 7.86 4.61
CA ALA A 34 -23.53 7.50 4.45
C ALA A 34 -24.13 7.99 3.13
N GLN A 35 -23.46 8.90 2.40
CA GLN A 35 -23.98 9.47 1.17
C GLN A 35 -23.55 8.65 -0.06
N PRO A 36 -24.47 8.25 -0.96
CA PRO A 36 -24.13 7.47 -2.16
C PRO A 36 -23.14 8.15 -3.11
N THR A 37 -23.04 9.48 -3.05
CA THR A 37 -22.10 10.27 -3.85
C THR A 37 -20.67 10.29 -3.28
N SER A 38 -20.47 9.77 -2.07
CA SER A 38 -19.15 9.71 -1.44
C SER A 38 -18.30 8.60 -2.03
N LEU A 39 -17.01 8.88 -2.26
CA LEU A 39 -16.03 7.85 -2.61
C LEU A 39 -15.82 6.84 -1.47
N HIS A 40 -16.21 7.20 -0.24
CA HIS A 40 -16.22 6.34 0.95
C HIS A 40 -17.60 5.76 1.25
N TYR A 41 -18.56 5.82 0.32
CA TYR A 41 -19.92 5.33 0.57
C TYR A 41 -19.90 3.89 1.12
N MET A 42 -20.55 3.68 2.27
CA MET A 42 -20.69 2.39 2.91
C MET A 42 -21.94 1.68 2.40
N ASN A 43 -21.86 1.17 1.18
CA ASN A 43 -22.92 0.34 0.61
C ASN A 43 -22.92 -1.05 1.30
N PRO A 44 -24.07 -1.56 1.78
CA PRO A 44 -24.16 -2.87 2.42
C PRO A 44 -23.91 -4.06 1.48
N TYR A 45 -23.97 -3.88 0.16
CA TYR A 45 -23.88 -4.95 -0.84
C TYR A 45 -22.63 -4.89 -1.72
N GLN A 46 -21.95 -3.74 -1.78
CA GLN A 46 -20.84 -3.53 -2.69
C GLN A 46 -19.72 -2.73 -2.01
N LEU A 47 -18.48 -3.05 -2.37
CA LEU A 47 -17.33 -2.28 -1.93
C LEU A 47 -17.30 -0.93 -2.64
N ASN A 48 -16.91 0.12 -1.92
CA ASN A 48 -16.54 1.38 -2.57
C ASN A 48 -15.18 1.26 -3.27
N ALA A 49 -14.80 2.29 -4.02
CA ALA A 49 -13.57 2.27 -4.81
C ALA A 49 -12.30 2.02 -3.99
N TYR A 50 -12.22 2.55 -2.76
CA TYR A 50 -11.12 2.24 -1.86
C TYR A 50 -11.14 0.79 -1.39
N GLY A 51 -12.31 0.26 -1.02
CA GLY A 51 -12.45 -1.14 -0.64
C GLY A 51 -12.09 -2.11 -1.77
N MET A 52 -12.46 -1.77 -3.02
CA MET A 52 -12.08 -2.55 -4.20
C MET A 52 -10.56 -2.51 -4.43
N ALA A 53 -9.93 -1.34 -4.34
CA ALA A 53 -8.48 -1.20 -4.50
C ALA A 53 -7.70 -1.95 -3.41
N LEU A 54 -8.11 -1.80 -2.15
CA LEU A 54 -7.55 -2.53 -1.01
C LEU A 54 -7.61 -4.04 -1.25
N LYS A 55 -8.81 -4.54 -1.56
CA LYS A 55 -9.03 -5.97 -1.77
C LYS A 55 -8.23 -6.50 -2.96
N ALA A 56 -8.30 -5.84 -4.12
CA ALA A 56 -7.66 -6.30 -5.36
C ALA A 56 -6.15 -6.47 -5.21
N VAL A 57 -5.48 -5.51 -4.58
CA VAL A 57 -4.02 -5.56 -4.41
C VAL A 57 -3.66 -6.45 -3.22
N GLY A 58 -4.40 -6.34 -2.11
CA GLY A 58 -4.10 -7.06 -0.88
C GLY A 58 -4.36 -8.57 -0.97
N GLU A 59 -5.32 -9.01 -1.79
CA GLU A 59 -5.54 -10.44 -2.09
C GLU A 59 -4.32 -11.10 -2.72
N ILE A 60 -3.56 -10.38 -3.54
CA ILE A 60 -2.37 -10.94 -4.18
C ILE A 60 -1.14 -10.75 -3.31
N VAL A 61 -0.92 -9.53 -2.78
CA VAL A 61 0.31 -9.22 -2.05
C VAL A 61 0.42 -9.98 -0.75
N GLN A 62 -0.70 -10.31 -0.10
CA GLN A 62 -0.65 -11.03 1.18
C GLN A 62 -0.03 -12.42 1.10
N ASP A 63 0.00 -13.05 -0.08
CA ASP A 63 0.64 -14.36 -0.25
C ASP A 63 2.16 -14.29 -0.32
N TYR A 64 2.70 -13.07 -0.46
CA TYR A 64 4.13 -12.78 -0.41
C TYR A 64 4.59 -12.27 0.97
N ASP A 65 3.67 -12.10 1.92
CA ASP A 65 4.00 -11.78 3.30
C ASP A 65 3.84 -13.01 4.19
N SER A 66 4.91 -13.38 4.91
CA SER A 66 4.95 -14.59 5.73
C SER A 66 4.09 -14.52 6.99
N ASP A 67 3.97 -13.33 7.60
CA ASP A 67 3.22 -13.14 8.85
C ASP A 67 1.79 -12.62 8.61
N LYS A 68 1.53 -12.13 7.39
CA LYS A 68 0.26 -11.54 6.95
C LYS A 68 -0.20 -10.39 7.84
N MET A 69 0.73 -9.73 8.55
CA MET A 69 0.43 -8.59 9.41
C MET A 69 0.69 -7.29 8.66
N PHE A 70 -0.37 -6.55 8.35
CA PHE A 70 -0.29 -5.33 7.57
C PHE A 70 -0.50 -4.08 8.43
N PRO A 71 0.44 -3.13 8.48
CA PRO A 71 0.20 -1.85 9.12
C PRO A 71 -0.84 -1.05 8.31
N ALA A 72 -1.93 -0.66 8.96
CA ALA A 72 -3.07 0.01 8.31
C ALA A 72 -3.24 1.43 8.85
N LEU A 73 -2.94 2.44 8.01
CA LEU A 73 -2.95 3.84 8.40
C LEU A 73 -3.91 4.67 7.55
N GLY A 74 -4.65 5.55 8.21
CA GLY A 74 -5.46 6.60 7.60
C GLY A 74 -4.78 7.95 7.75
N PHE A 75 -5.12 8.89 6.87
CA PHE A 75 -4.56 10.24 6.86
C PHE A 75 -5.72 11.25 6.71
N GLY A 76 -5.52 12.51 7.11
CA GLY A 76 -6.50 13.58 6.84
C GLY A 76 -7.89 13.32 7.45
N ALA A 77 -7.95 13.14 8.77
CA ALA A 77 -9.23 13.04 9.47
C ALA A 77 -9.16 13.68 10.85
N LYS A 78 -10.30 14.18 11.32
CA LYS A 78 -10.49 14.56 12.72
C LYS A 78 -10.84 13.33 13.53
N LEU A 79 -10.05 13.05 14.56
CA LEU A 79 -10.24 11.90 15.43
C LEU A 79 -11.12 12.27 16.64
N PRO A 80 -11.98 11.35 17.12
CA PRO A 80 -12.65 11.51 18.40
C PRO A 80 -11.65 11.37 19.56
N PRO A 81 -12.00 11.87 20.77
CA PRO A 81 -13.21 12.64 21.10
C PRO A 81 -13.05 14.15 20.85
N ASP A 82 -11.82 14.64 20.70
CA ASP A 82 -11.50 16.07 20.69
C ASP A 82 -11.57 16.71 19.30
N GLY A 83 -11.79 15.92 18.25
CA GLY A 83 -11.86 16.40 16.87
C GLY A 83 -10.51 16.91 16.36
N ARG A 84 -9.40 16.50 16.98
CA ARG A 84 -8.07 16.89 16.52
C ARG A 84 -7.83 16.38 15.11
N ILE A 85 -7.38 17.28 14.26
CA ILE A 85 -6.94 16.94 12.91
C ILE A 85 -5.70 16.06 13.04
N SER A 86 -5.84 14.81 12.62
CA SER A 86 -4.71 13.92 12.45
C SER A 86 -4.35 13.83 10.98
N HIS A 87 -3.07 14.08 10.71
CA HIS A 87 -2.51 13.80 9.42
C HIS A 87 -2.17 12.32 9.25
N GLU A 88 -2.25 11.50 10.31
CA GLU A 88 -1.93 10.07 10.28
C GLU A 88 -2.53 9.37 11.51
N PHE A 89 -3.21 8.24 11.34
CA PHE A 89 -3.79 7.48 12.45
C PHE A 89 -3.91 6.00 12.12
N ALA A 90 -3.82 5.15 13.14
CA ALA A 90 -4.03 3.72 12.99
C ALA A 90 -5.50 3.43 12.70
N LEU A 91 -5.80 2.77 11.57
CA LEU A 91 -7.18 2.44 11.19
C LEU A 91 -7.84 1.51 12.19
N ASN A 92 -7.05 0.62 12.80
CA ASN A 92 -7.51 -0.31 13.84
C ASN A 92 -7.78 0.37 15.20
N GLY A 93 -7.48 1.67 15.33
CA GLY A 93 -7.66 2.46 16.55
C GLY A 93 -6.56 2.26 17.61
N ASN A 94 -5.49 1.52 17.30
CA ASN A 94 -4.35 1.31 18.20
C ASN A 94 -3.08 2.00 17.67
N PRO A 95 -2.75 3.22 18.14
CA PRO A 95 -1.57 3.95 17.69
C PRO A 95 -0.23 3.27 18.02
N GLN A 96 -0.19 2.38 19.02
CA GLN A 96 1.03 1.66 19.38
C GLN A 96 1.26 0.43 18.50
N ASN A 97 0.20 -0.12 17.92
CA ASN A 97 0.27 -1.28 17.04
C ASN A 97 -0.75 -1.14 15.90
N PRO A 98 -0.37 -0.53 14.77
CA PRO A 98 -1.26 -0.30 13.64
C PRO A 98 -1.47 -1.55 12.77
N TYR A 99 -0.93 -2.72 13.15
CA TYR A 99 -1.00 -3.93 12.36
C TYR A 99 -2.38 -4.58 12.41
N CYS A 100 -2.83 -5.06 11.25
CA CYS A 100 -4.04 -5.81 11.01
C CYS A 100 -3.70 -7.21 10.50
N ASP A 101 -4.52 -8.20 10.87
CA ASP A 101 -4.39 -9.59 10.41
C ASP A 101 -5.02 -9.75 9.01
N GLY A 102 -4.17 -9.98 8.01
CA GLY A 102 -4.55 -10.15 6.62
C GLY A 102 -5.22 -8.92 5.99
N ILE A 103 -5.61 -9.06 4.71
CA ILE A 103 -6.36 -7.99 4.03
C ILE A 103 -7.75 -7.79 4.63
N GLU A 104 -8.36 -8.85 5.16
CA GLU A 104 -9.68 -8.79 5.79
C GLU A 104 -9.63 -7.92 7.06
N GLY A 105 -8.58 -8.04 7.89
CA GLY A 105 -8.38 -7.17 9.04
C GLY A 105 -8.15 -5.71 8.66
N VAL A 106 -7.46 -5.45 7.54
CA VAL A 106 -7.30 -4.09 6.99
C VAL A 106 -8.64 -3.52 6.54
N MET A 107 -9.43 -4.32 5.82
CA MET A 107 -10.77 -3.95 5.34
C MET A 107 -11.72 -3.64 6.51
N GLU A 108 -11.71 -4.48 7.54
CA GLU A 108 -12.49 -4.25 8.75
C GLU A 108 -12.08 -2.95 9.44
N ALA A 109 -10.77 -2.74 9.62
CA ALA A 109 -10.23 -1.52 10.23
C ALA A 109 -10.61 -0.27 9.43
N TYR A 110 -10.53 -0.32 8.09
CA TYR A 110 -10.96 0.75 7.20
C TYR A 110 -12.43 1.12 7.42
N TYR A 111 -13.36 0.16 7.31
CA TYR A 111 -14.80 0.44 7.49
C TYR A 111 -15.16 0.83 8.91
N ARG A 112 -14.47 0.28 9.92
CA ARG A 112 -14.64 0.69 11.32
C ARG A 112 -14.21 2.13 11.52
N SER A 113 -13.07 2.54 10.97
CA SER A 113 -12.56 3.89 11.09
C SER A 113 -13.51 4.93 10.47
N LEU A 114 -14.13 4.63 9.33
CA LEU A 114 -15.08 5.54 8.66
C LEU A 114 -16.32 5.86 9.50
N LYS A 115 -16.64 5.03 10.50
CA LYS A 115 -17.77 5.27 11.42
C LYS A 115 -17.42 6.22 12.55
N SER A 116 -16.13 6.39 12.87
CA SER A 116 -15.68 7.14 14.04
C SER A 116 -14.96 8.44 13.69
N VAL A 117 -14.25 8.49 12.56
CA VAL A 117 -13.49 9.67 12.14
C VAL A 117 -14.33 10.61 11.28
N GLN A 118 -14.03 11.90 11.36
CA GLN A 118 -14.59 12.90 10.45
C GLN A 118 -13.53 13.25 9.41
N LEU A 119 -13.76 12.89 8.14
CA LEU A 119 -12.81 13.17 7.05
C LEU A 119 -12.52 14.68 6.93
N TYR A 120 -11.25 15.02 6.75
CA TYR A 120 -10.78 16.41 6.77
C TYR A 120 -9.65 16.65 5.75
N GLY A 121 -9.73 17.74 4.99
CA GLY A 121 -8.71 18.18 4.05
C GLY A 121 -8.04 19.49 4.47
N PRO A 122 -6.92 19.90 3.82
CA PRO A 122 -6.49 19.48 2.49
C PRO A 122 -5.64 18.21 2.46
N THR A 123 -5.72 17.49 1.33
CA THR A 123 -4.93 16.27 1.07
C THR A 123 -3.45 16.61 0.91
N ASN A 124 -2.61 16.06 1.78
CA ASN A 124 -1.16 16.14 1.66
C ASN A 124 -0.60 14.71 1.69
N PHE A 125 0.05 14.29 0.61
CA PHE A 125 0.70 12.97 0.51
C PHE A 125 2.04 12.91 1.23
N ALA A 126 2.66 14.07 1.53
CA ALA A 126 3.94 14.11 2.20
C ALA A 126 3.90 13.38 3.57
N PRO A 127 2.92 13.58 4.46
CA PRO A 127 2.78 12.78 5.69
C PRO A 127 2.86 11.26 5.49
N VAL A 128 2.21 10.72 4.44
CA VAL A 128 2.15 9.27 4.17
C VAL A 128 3.50 8.75 3.74
N ILE A 129 4.09 9.36 2.72
CA ILE A 129 5.39 8.94 2.20
C ILE A 129 6.49 9.23 3.24
N ASN A 130 6.32 10.29 4.03
CA ASN A 130 7.15 10.55 5.20
C ASN A 130 6.98 9.46 6.27
N HIS A 131 5.80 8.85 6.45
CA HIS A 131 5.63 7.74 7.39
C HIS A 131 6.30 6.47 6.89
N VAL A 132 6.08 6.11 5.62
CA VAL A 132 6.78 5.00 4.95
C VAL A 132 8.28 5.15 5.10
N ALA A 133 8.78 6.36 4.89
CA ALA A 133 10.18 6.69 5.09
C ALA A 133 10.58 6.72 6.58
N ARG A 134 9.72 7.17 7.51
CA ARG A 134 9.96 7.27 8.96
C ARG A 134 9.98 5.94 9.70
N ALA A 135 9.07 5.03 9.36
CA ALA A 135 8.99 3.69 9.92
C ALA A 135 10.29 2.90 9.69
N ILE A 136 11.05 3.28 8.66
CA ILE A 136 12.33 2.65 8.31
C ILE A 136 13.52 3.63 8.47
N SER A 137 13.27 4.92 8.69
CA SER A 137 14.27 5.97 8.91
C SER A 137 13.65 7.22 9.56
N LEU A 138 13.68 7.31 10.89
CA LEU A 138 13.50 8.53 11.71
C LEU A 138 13.78 9.83 10.92
N ILE A 139 12.75 10.64 10.57
CA ILE A 139 12.76 12.11 10.35
C ILE A 139 11.44 12.60 9.71
N ASN A 140 10.84 13.66 10.29
CA ASN A 140 9.64 14.36 9.80
C ASN A 140 9.92 15.32 8.62
N MET A 141 8.85 15.67 7.87
CA MET A 141 8.58 16.96 7.16
C MET A 141 8.61 17.01 5.60
N ASP A 142 7.79 17.93 5.06
CA ASP A 142 7.75 18.73 3.80
C ASP A 142 7.97 18.20 2.34
N ARG A 143 7.36 18.87 1.34
CA ARG A 143 7.31 18.42 -0.08
C ARG A 143 8.66 18.43 -0.83
N LYS A 144 9.61 19.33 -0.51
CA LYS A 144 11.01 19.25 -1.03
C LYS A 144 11.80 18.09 -0.43
N ILE A 145 11.33 17.59 0.72
CA ILE A 145 11.91 16.45 1.42
C ILE A 145 11.29 15.16 0.86
N LEU A 146 10.07 15.16 0.31
CA LEU A 146 9.49 14.01 -0.40
C LEU A 146 10.44 13.40 -1.45
N ASN A 147 10.94 14.20 -2.41
CA ASN A 147 11.88 13.70 -3.42
C ASN A 147 13.19 13.20 -2.80
N ARG A 148 13.63 13.80 -1.69
CA ARG A 148 14.82 13.37 -0.95
C ARG A 148 14.57 12.03 -0.24
N LEU A 149 13.35 11.82 0.25
CA LEU A 149 12.94 10.61 0.94
C LEU A 149 12.75 9.47 -0.04
N LEU A 150 12.12 9.71 -1.19
CA LEU A 150 12.05 8.71 -2.27
C LEU A 150 13.46 8.32 -2.75
N ALA A 151 14.36 9.29 -2.93
CA ALA A 151 15.76 9.00 -3.26
C ALA A 151 16.55 8.26 -2.15
N ASN A 152 16.11 8.35 -0.89
CA ASN A 152 16.68 7.57 0.21
C ASN A 152 16.03 6.17 0.31
N ALA A 153 14.71 6.10 0.16
CA ALA A 153 13.92 4.88 0.15
C ALA A 153 14.31 3.97 -1.01
N SER A 154 14.73 4.54 -2.15
CA SER A 154 15.24 3.77 -3.29
C SER A 154 16.45 2.89 -2.95
N LYS A 155 17.13 3.18 -1.83
CA LYS A 155 18.27 2.38 -1.34
C LYS A 155 17.86 1.17 -0.49
N LEU A 156 16.60 1.10 -0.07
CA LEU A 156 16.02 0.08 0.81
C LEU A 156 15.30 -1.00 -0.02
N PRO A 157 15.07 -2.21 0.51
CA PRO A 157 14.25 -3.25 -0.15
C PRO A 157 12.77 -2.85 -0.10
N MET A 158 12.38 -1.85 -0.87
CA MET A 158 11.07 -1.22 -0.81
C MET A 158 10.55 -0.91 -2.22
N SER A 159 9.24 -1.11 -2.36
CA SER A 159 8.39 -0.65 -3.45
C SER A 159 7.15 0.04 -2.84
N ILE A 160 6.59 1.02 -3.53
CA ILE A 160 5.47 1.84 -3.08
C ILE A 160 4.39 1.77 -4.17
N ILE A 161 3.21 1.29 -3.81
CA ILE A 161 2.06 1.28 -4.71
C ILE A 161 1.13 2.42 -4.33
N ILE A 162 0.77 3.26 -5.30
CA ILE A 162 -0.17 4.36 -5.15
C ILE A 162 -1.36 4.12 -6.08
N VAL A 163 -2.54 3.88 -5.51
CA VAL A 163 -3.78 3.73 -6.29
C VAL A 163 -4.61 5.01 -6.22
N GLY A 164 -4.76 5.69 -7.35
CA GLY A 164 -5.52 6.93 -7.48
C GLY A 164 -7.02 6.68 -7.59
N VAL A 165 -7.79 7.00 -6.55
CA VAL A 165 -9.26 6.86 -6.54
C VAL A 165 -9.94 8.21 -6.75
N GLY A 166 -11.00 8.24 -7.57
CA GLY A 166 -11.81 9.41 -7.81
C GLY A 166 -11.43 10.18 -9.09
N PRO A 167 -12.08 11.32 -9.35
CA PRO A 167 -12.00 12.01 -10.63
C PRO A 167 -10.87 13.07 -10.73
N ALA A 168 -10.04 13.27 -9.71
CA ALA A 168 -9.08 14.38 -9.71
C ALA A 168 -7.83 14.14 -10.54
N GLU A 169 -7.21 15.20 -11.05
CA GLU A 169 -6.00 15.07 -11.86
C GLU A 169 -4.84 14.46 -11.07
N PHE A 170 -4.11 13.54 -11.71
CA PHE A 170 -3.05 12.75 -11.10
C PHE A 170 -1.65 13.03 -11.68
N ASP A 171 -1.47 14.16 -12.37
CA ASP A 171 -0.20 14.52 -13.04
C ASP A 171 1.03 14.39 -12.12
N ALA A 172 0.89 14.86 -10.87
CA ALA A 172 1.97 14.77 -9.89
C ALA A 172 2.29 13.34 -9.45
N MET A 173 1.33 12.42 -9.53
CA MET A 173 1.57 11.00 -9.19
C MET A 173 2.18 10.27 -10.38
N ILE A 174 1.79 10.62 -11.60
CA ILE A 174 2.42 10.14 -12.84
C ILE A 174 3.89 10.57 -12.89
N GLU A 175 4.22 11.80 -12.47
CA GLU A 175 5.62 12.24 -12.35
C GLU A 175 6.41 11.44 -11.29
N LEU A 176 5.74 10.95 -10.24
CA LEU A 176 6.39 10.17 -9.17
C LEU A 176 6.67 8.71 -9.55
N ASP A 177 5.90 8.15 -10.49
CA ASP A 177 6.03 6.79 -11.04
C ASP A 177 7.41 6.51 -11.64
N GLY A 178 8.18 7.55 -11.95
CA GLY A 178 9.60 7.41 -12.27
C GLY A 178 9.93 6.78 -13.63
N ASP A 179 8.91 6.36 -14.40
CA ASP A 179 9.02 5.80 -15.75
C ASP A 179 9.73 6.73 -16.73
N ASP A 180 9.31 8.00 -16.79
CA ASP A 180 9.88 8.99 -17.69
C ASP A 180 11.12 9.67 -17.09
N VAL A 181 11.00 10.09 -15.81
CA VAL A 181 12.03 10.88 -15.13
C VAL A 181 12.18 10.41 -13.68
N ARG A 182 13.38 9.94 -13.34
CA ARG A 182 13.70 9.58 -11.96
C ARG A 182 13.58 10.78 -11.04
N VAL A 183 12.86 10.58 -9.93
CA VAL A 183 12.71 11.57 -8.87
C VAL A 183 14.09 12.06 -8.41
N SER A 184 14.26 13.39 -8.37
CA SER A 184 15.52 14.02 -7.95
C SER A 184 15.30 15.07 -6.86
N SER A 185 16.28 15.19 -5.97
CA SER A 185 16.33 16.25 -4.95
C SER A 185 17.75 16.79 -4.83
N ARG A 186 17.89 18.12 -4.96
CA ARG A 186 19.18 18.84 -4.89
C ARG A 186 20.25 18.25 -5.83
N GLY A 187 19.86 17.83 -7.04
CA GLY A 187 20.75 17.26 -8.04
C GLY A 187 21.15 15.80 -7.81
N LYS A 188 20.60 15.13 -6.79
CA LYS A 188 20.75 13.68 -6.60
C LYS A 188 19.47 12.97 -7.05
N TYR A 189 19.63 12.02 -7.97
CA TYR A 189 18.56 11.16 -8.46
C TYR A 189 18.35 9.96 -7.53
N ALA A 190 17.12 9.44 -7.49
CA ALA A 190 16.84 8.13 -6.90
C ALA A 190 17.68 7.04 -7.58
N GLU A 191 18.18 6.08 -6.78
CA GLU A 191 19.05 5.00 -7.27
C GLU A 191 18.28 4.01 -8.16
N ARG A 192 17.00 3.84 -7.86
CA ARG A 192 16.06 2.94 -8.52
C ARG A 192 14.70 3.60 -8.53
N ASP A 193 13.89 3.22 -9.50
CA ASP A 193 12.46 3.43 -9.38
C ASP A 193 11.87 2.45 -8.34
N ILE A 194 10.95 2.97 -7.54
CA ILE A 194 10.28 2.28 -6.42
C ILE A 194 8.81 2.67 -6.28
N VAL A 195 8.25 3.53 -7.15
CA VAL A 195 6.86 3.97 -7.04
C VAL A 195 6.12 3.42 -8.25
N GLN A 196 5.02 2.71 -8.01
CA GLN A 196 4.04 2.38 -9.03
C GLN A 196 2.77 3.20 -8.78
N PHE A 197 2.35 4.03 -9.73
CA PHE A 197 1.09 4.74 -9.68
C PHE A 197 0.06 4.14 -10.64
N VAL A 198 -1.15 3.87 -10.13
CA VAL A 198 -2.25 3.34 -10.96
C VAL A 198 -3.56 4.10 -10.68
N PRO A 199 -4.15 4.80 -11.67
CA PRO A 199 -5.45 5.43 -11.51
C PRO A 199 -6.57 4.38 -11.57
N PHE A 200 -7.27 4.16 -10.44
CA PHE A 200 -8.34 3.16 -10.34
C PHE A 200 -9.48 3.38 -11.34
N ARG A 201 -9.73 4.64 -11.73
CA ARG A 201 -10.81 5.01 -12.66
C ARG A 201 -10.70 4.28 -14.00
N ASP A 202 -9.50 3.92 -14.43
CA ASP A 202 -9.25 3.31 -15.74
C ASP A 202 -9.72 1.86 -15.81
N TYR A 203 -10.02 1.27 -14.65
CA TYR A 203 -10.42 -0.13 -14.52
C TYR A 203 -11.89 -0.30 -14.18
N ILE A 204 -12.60 0.75 -13.79
CA ILE A 204 -14.04 0.68 -13.47
C ILE A 204 -14.83 0.56 -14.78
N ASP A 205 -15.43 -0.61 -15.01
CA ASP A 205 -16.31 -0.81 -16.17
C ASP A 205 -17.73 -0.30 -15.88
N ARG A 206 -18.36 0.32 -16.88
CA ARG A 206 -19.78 0.74 -16.85
C ARG A 206 -20.73 -0.45 -16.75
N SER A 207 -20.27 -1.65 -17.10
CA SER A 207 -21.04 -2.90 -17.01
C SER A 207 -21.20 -3.41 -15.57
N GLY A 208 -20.47 -2.86 -14.59
CA GLY A 208 -20.57 -3.26 -13.17
C GLY A 208 -19.89 -4.58 -12.83
N ASN A 209 -19.04 -5.14 -13.71
CA ASN A 209 -18.28 -6.36 -13.42
C ASN A 209 -17.02 -6.04 -12.60
N HIS A 210 -17.21 -5.91 -11.29
CA HIS A 210 -16.15 -5.54 -10.34
C HIS A 210 -14.97 -6.53 -10.30
N ILE A 211 -15.21 -7.82 -10.58
CA ILE A 211 -14.16 -8.85 -10.52
C ILE A 211 -13.11 -8.60 -11.60
N LEU A 212 -13.55 -8.32 -12.83
CA LEU A 212 -12.64 -8.04 -13.94
C LEU A 212 -11.89 -6.71 -13.73
N SER A 213 -12.56 -5.71 -13.18
CA SER A 213 -11.95 -4.44 -12.78
C SER A 213 -10.83 -4.63 -11.76
N MET A 214 -11.08 -5.43 -10.70
CA MET A 214 -10.08 -5.76 -9.69
C MET A 214 -8.90 -6.52 -10.29
N ALA A 215 -9.14 -7.52 -11.13
CA ALA A 215 -8.08 -8.31 -11.76
C ALA A 215 -7.16 -7.46 -12.65
N ARG A 216 -7.73 -6.53 -13.43
CA ARG A 216 -6.94 -5.61 -14.28
C ARG A 216 -6.14 -4.60 -13.45
N LEU A 217 -6.76 -4.03 -12.40
CA LEU A 217 -6.05 -3.17 -11.46
C LEU A 217 -4.85 -3.90 -10.88
N ALA A 218 -5.07 -5.10 -10.34
CA ALA A 218 -4.03 -5.86 -9.66
C ALA A 218 -2.91 -6.27 -10.61
N LYS A 219 -3.24 -6.60 -11.87
CA LYS A 219 -2.26 -6.87 -12.92
C LYS A 219 -1.32 -5.68 -13.13
N ASP A 220 -1.87 -4.48 -13.30
CA ASP A 220 -1.07 -3.32 -13.65
C ASP A 220 -0.34 -2.75 -12.42
N VAL A 221 -0.93 -2.82 -11.23
CA VAL A 221 -0.25 -2.51 -9.95
C VAL A 221 0.96 -3.39 -9.69
N LEU A 222 0.91 -4.66 -10.10
CA LEU A 222 1.98 -5.64 -9.83
C LEU A 222 2.95 -5.78 -10.99
N ALA A 223 2.77 -5.05 -12.09
CA ALA A 223 3.59 -5.20 -13.29
C ALA A 223 5.06 -4.85 -13.02
N GLU A 224 5.33 -3.82 -12.21
CA GLU A 224 6.71 -3.34 -11.98
C GLU A 224 7.37 -3.89 -10.72
N ILE A 225 6.58 -4.37 -9.75
CA ILE A 225 7.10 -4.87 -8.47
C ILE A 225 8.18 -5.95 -8.65
N PRO A 226 8.05 -6.93 -9.56
CA PRO A 226 9.10 -7.90 -9.80
C PRO A 226 10.41 -7.26 -10.29
N GLU A 227 10.36 -6.29 -11.20
CA GLU A 227 11.57 -5.65 -11.71
C GLU A 227 12.19 -4.70 -10.68
N GLN A 228 11.39 -3.97 -9.91
CA GLN A 228 11.87 -3.16 -8.77
C GLN A 228 12.59 -4.03 -7.73
N PHE A 229 12.03 -5.20 -7.41
CA PHE A 229 12.65 -6.20 -6.54
C PHE A 229 13.99 -6.70 -7.11
N LEU A 230 14.00 -7.16 -8.37
CA LEU A 230 15.20 -7.68 -9.00
C LEU A 230 16.28 -6.61 -9.12
N SER A 231 15.90 -5.37 -9.41
CA SER A 231 16.79 -4.21 -9.44
C SER A 231 17.49 -3.99 -8.10
N TYR A 232 16.77 -4.09 -6.97
CA TYR A 232 17.39 -4.04 -5.64
C TYR A 232 18.37 -5.20 -5.41
N MET A 233 17.94 -6.43 -5.70
CA MET A 233 18.75 -7.63 -5.46
C MET A 233 20.06 -7.58 -6.24
N ARG A 234 20.00 -7.21 -7.52
CA ARG A 234 21.19 -7.04 -8.39
C ARG A 234 22.11 -5.94 -7.87
N ALA A 235 21.56 -4.78 -7.50
CA ALA A 235 22.34 -3.65 -6.97
C ALA A 235 23.06 -3.97 -5.66
N ARG A 236 22.54 -4.91 -4.87
CA ARG A 236 23.14 -5.37 -3.61
C ARG A 236 23.94 -6.65 -3.72
N GLY A 237 24.01 -7.26 -4.90
CA GLY A 237 24.69 -8.55 -5.11
C GLY A 237 24.05 -9.72 -4.34
N ILE A 238 22.77 -9.59 -3.97
CA ILE A 238 22.03 -10.63 -3.27
C ILE A 238 21.62 -11.70 -4.28
N LYS A 239 21.94 -12.96 -4.00
CA LYS A 239 21.63 -14.10 -4.86
C LYS A 239 20.44 -14.87 -4.28
N PRO A 240 19.61 -15.51 -5.13
CA PRO A 240 18.55 -16.40 -4.66
C PRO A 240 19.14 -17.54 -3.82
N SER A 241 18.39 -17.97 -2.82
CA SER A 241 18.69 -19.19 -2.08
C SER A 241 18.70 -20.41 -3.02
N PRO A 242 19.50 -21.45 -2.73
CA PRO A 242 19.46 -22.69 -3.49
C PRO A 242 18.04 -23.25 -3.55
N ALA A 243 17.68 -23.86 -4.68
CA ALA A 243 16.37 -24.52 -4.80
C ALA A 243 16.18 -25.54 -3.66
N PRO A 244 14.97 -25.60 -3.05
CA PRO A 244 14.69 -26.64 -2.08
C PRO A 244 14.89 -28.02 -2.70
N PRO A 245 15.32 -29.03 -1.91
CA PRO A 245 15.52 -30.38 -2.43
C PRO A 245 14.21 -30.90 -3.05
N PRO A 246 14.30 -31.77 -4.08
CA PRO A 246 13.12 -32.37 -4.70
C PRO A 246 12.24 -33.02 -3.63
N TYR A 247 10.92 -32.79 -3.69
CA TYR A 247 9.99 -33.43 -2.78
C TYR A 247 10.09 -34.96 -2.91
N THR A 248 10.52 -35.63 -1.85
CA THR A 248 10.44 -37.08 -1.71
C THR A 248 9.18 -37.42 -0.90
N PRO A 249 8.14 -38.01 -1.52
CA PRO A 249 6.98 -38.46 -0.78
C PRO A 249 7.41 -39.49 0.29
N PRO A 250 6.81 -39.47 1.49
CA PRO A 250 7.10 -40.49 2.50
C PRO A 250 6.70 -41.88 2.00
N THR A 251 7.65 -42.81 1.97
CA THR A 251 7.41 -44.21 1.61
C THR A 251 6.56 -44.86 2.70
N HIS A 252 5.26 -45.03 2.45
CA HIS A 252 4.39 -45.78 3.35
C HIS A 252 4.74 -47.27 3.24
N VAL A 253 5.59 -47.77 4.14
CA VAL A 253 5.78 -49.21 4.32
C VAL A 253 4.49 -49.77 4.94
N LEU A 254 3.67 -50.42 4.11
CA LEU A 254 2.56 -51.26 4.59
C LEU A 254 3.19 -52.44 5.34
N GLN A 255 3.23 -52.33 6.67
CA GLN A 255 3.65 -53.43 7.53
C GLN A 255 2.46 -54.39 7.66
N THR A 256 2.38 -55.35 6.76
CA THR A 256 1.44 -56.47 6.86
C THR A 256 1.84 -57.32 8.06
N GLN A 257 1.14 -57.18 9.18
CA GLN A 257 1.23 -58.15 10.28
C GLN A 257 0.47 -59.41 9.84
N ILE A 258 1.19 -60.53 9.81
CA ILE A 258 0.64 -61.90 9.68
C ILE A 258 0.43 -62.43 11.10
#